data_AF-A0AA97JQD4-F1
#
_entry.id   AF-A0AA97JQD4-F1
#
_cell.length_a   1.000
_cell.length_b   1.000
_cell.length_c   1.000
_cell.angle_alpha   90.00
_cell.angle_beta   90.00
_cell.angle_gamma   90.00
#
_symmetry.space_group_name_H-M   'P 1'
#
loop_
_entity.id
_entity.type
_entity.pdbx_description
1 polymer ?
#
loop_
_entity_poly.entity_id
_entity_poly.type
_entity_poly.pdbx_seq_one_letter_code
_entity_poly.pdbx_strand_id
1 'polypeptide(L)'
;MDEEEPPPLSQLSEDSGNVSQSHSNTSGLGDEGAAAEGELLLAATAAADYAAYLLQPLDGTAPAGQVRTLDKNLEDLLTRVDEFVGMLDMIRNDSSQIVNESVPHIHAKAMEMRQLYRKIDKLEAFVKMVGNSVTGMEERITKAESDLGTFPNTFKKLLHTINVPSFLNKSSSSRPNQTLYEPPDLFKTEDYFPSLRETQYM
;
A
#
# COMPACT_ATOMS: atom_id res chain seq x y z
N MET A 1 -15.85 -4.89 -26.71
CA MET A 1 -15.54 -3.57 -27.30
C MET A 1 -16.88 -3.15 -27.84
N ASP A 2 -17.65 -2.55 -26.96
CA ASP A 2 -19.05 -2.25 -27.20
C ASP A 2 -19.14 -0.76 -26.92
N GLU A 3 -18.94 0.00 -27.99
CA GLU A 3 -19.18 1.43 -28.04
C GLU A 3 -20.70 1.62 -28.04
N GLU A 4 -21.23 2.12 -26.94
CA GLU A 4 -22.62 2.56 -26.87
C GLU A 4 -22.67 4.06 -27.16
N GLU A 5 -22.97 4.34 -28.43
CA GLU A 5 -23.22 5.64 -29.04
C GLU A 5 -24.47 6.30 -28.42
N PRO A 6 -24.44 7.61 -28.08
CA PRO A 6 -25.61 8.29 -27.52
C PRO A 6 -26.70 8.51 -28.58
N PRO A 7 -27.99 8.47 -28.22
CA PRO A 7 -29.10 8.52 -29.17
C PRO A 7 -29.21 9.88 -29.88
N PRO A 8 -29.76 9.91 -31.11
CA PRO A 8 -29.79 11.10 -31.95
C PRO A 8 -30.82 12.12 -31.44
N LEU A 9 -30.46 13.40 -31.54
CA LEU A 9 -31.38 14.53 -31.41
C LEU A 9 -32.49 14.41 -32.46
N SER A 10 -33.72 14.19 -32.00
CA SER A 10 -34.92 14.31 -32.83
C SER A 10 -35.09 15.74 -33.32
N GLN A 11 -34.51 16.03 -34.48
CA GLN A 11 -35.06 16.99 -35.41
C GLN A 11 -36.26 16.33 -36.09
N LEU A 12 -37.39 17.04 -36.10
CA LEU A 12 -38.43 17.08 -37.15
C LEU A 12 -39.79 17.34 -36.50
N SER A 13 -40.26 18.58 -36.66
CA SER A 13 -41.53 18.79 -37.36
C SER A 13 -41.59 20.24 -37.78
N GLU A 14 -41.13 20.50 -39.00
CA GLU A 14 -41.62 21.63 -39.81
C GLU A 14 -43.14 21.43 -39.97
N ASP A 15 -43.94 22.17 -39.20
CA ASP A 15 -45.36 22.29 -39.50
C ASP A 15 -45.57 23.54 -40.35
N SER A 16 -45.84 23.24 -41.62
CA SER A 16 -46.16 24.14 -42.71
C SER A 16 -47.33 25.04 -42.37
N GLY A 17 -47.16 26.34 -42.67
CA GLY A 17 -48.15 27.36 -42.41
C GLY A 17 -49.54 27.05 -42.99
N ASN A 18 -50.55 27.26 -42.17
CA ASN A 18 -51.75 27.95 -42.62
C ASN A 18 -51.73 29.36 -42.00
N VAL A 19 -51.57 30.37 -42.86
CA VAL A 19 -51.86 31.76 -42.50
C VAL A 19 -53.34 31.94 -42.79
N SER A 20 -54.16 31.83 -41.75
CA SER A 20 -55.57 32.20 -41.87
C SER A 20 -55.66 33.72 -41.96
N GLN A 21 -55.80 34.24 -43.18
CA GLN A 21 -56.08 35.65 -43.40
C GLN A 21 -57.54 35.93 -43.07
N SER A 22 -57.78 36.28 -41.81
CA SER A 22 -59.01 36.95 -41.41
C SER A 22 -58.98 38.37 -41.98
N HIS A 23 -59.80 38.62 -42.99
CA HIS A 23 -60.17 39.97 -43.38
C HIS A 23 -61.03 40.57 -42.26
N SER A 24 -60.40 41.35 -41.38
CA SER A 24 -61.14 42.24 -40.48
C SER A 24 -61.68 43.40 -41.30
N ASN A 25 -63.01 43.44 -41.43
CA ASN A 25 -63.70 44.59 -41.97
C ASN A 25 -63.29 45.84 -41.18
N THR A 26 -62.76 46.84 -41.89
CA THR A 26 -62.63 48.20 -41.38
C THR A 26 -64.03 48.77 -41.25
N SER A 27 -64.56 48.73 -40.03
CA SER A 27 -65.77 49.43 -39.64
C SER A 27 -65.36 50.60 -38.78
N GLY A 28 -65.48 51.79 -39.36
CA GLY A 28 -65.95 52.99 -38.66
C GLY A 28 -65.14 53.47 -37.46
N LEU A 29 -64.34 54.50 -37.71
CA LEU A 29 -64.06 55.62 -36.81
C LEU A 29 -65.07 55.72 -35.65
N GLY A 30 -64.66 55.28 -34.46
CA GLY A 30 -65.44 55.38 -33.24
C GLY A 30 -64.67 54.87 -32.03
N ASP A 31 -63.85 55.74 -31.43
CA ASP A 31 -63.45 55.70 -30.01
C ASP A 31 -62.81 54.38 -29.49
N GLU A 32 -61.78 53.85 -30.16
CA GLU A 32 -61.09 52.61 -29.75
C GLU A 32 -59.99 52.80 -28.68
N GLY A 33 -59.81 54.01 -28.14
CA GLY A 33 -58.87 54.24 -27.03
C GLY A 33 -59.34 53.62 -25.71
N ALA A 34 -60.65 53.59 -25.47
CA ALA A 34 -61.20 53.18 -24.18
C ALA A 34 -61.40 51.65 -24.04
N ALA A 35 -61.69 50.93 -25.12
CA ALA A 35 -61.99 49.50 -25.09
C ALA A 35 -60.73 48.62 -24.97
N ALA A 36 -59.67 48.95 -25.72
CA ALA A 36 -58.38 48.26 -25.65
C ALA A 36 -57.67 48.52 -24.31
N GLU A 37 -57.82 49.73 -23.76
CA GLU A 37 -57.37 50.05 -22.40
C GLU A 37 -58.17 49.26 -21.34
N GLY A 38 -59.48 49.08 -21.54
CA GLY A 38 -60.31 48.26 -20.66
C GLY A 38 -59.93 46.77 -20.63
N GLU A 39 -59.60 46.19 -21.78
CA GLU A 39 -59.16 44.80 -21.88
C GLU A 39 -57.76 44.58 -21.29
N LEU A 40 -56.84 45.52 -21.52
CA LEU A 40 -55.52 45.53 -20.88
C LEU A 40 -55.62 45.68 -19.35
N LEU A 41 -56.51 46.56 -18.87
CA LEU A 41 -56.79 46.71 -17.45
C LEU A 41 -57.40 45.43 -16.86
N LEU A 42 -58.31 44.77 -17.57
CA LEU A 42 -58.90 43.51 -17.12
C LEU A 42 -57.87 42.38 -17.08
N ALA A 43 -57.00 42.27 -18.09
CA ALA A 43 -55.90 41.32 -18.12
C ALA A 43 -54.88 41.59 -17.00
N ALA A 44 -54.53 42.86 -16.77
CA ALA A 44 -53.66 43.27 -15.67
C ALA A 44 -54.29 42.94 -14.30
N THR A 45 -55.60 43.15 -14.16
CA THR A 45 -56.34 42.82 -12.92
C THR A 45 -56.41 41.30 -12.72
N ALA A 46 -56.72 40.52 -13.75
CA ALA A 46 -56.74 39.07 -13.68
C ALA A 46 -55.35 38.48 -13.39
N ALA A 47 -54.30 39.04 -13.99
CA ALA A 47 -52.92 38.67 -13.68
C ALA A 47 -52.53 39.03 -12.24
N ALA A 48 -52.98 40.19 -11.74
CA ALA A 48 -52.77 40.61 -10.36
C ALA A 48 -53.52 39.71 -9.37
N ASP A 49 -54.77 39.32 -9.67
CA ASP A 49 -55.57 38.41 -8.85
C ASP A 49 -54.98 37.00 -8.83
N TYR A 50 -54.49 36.53 -9.98
CA TYR A 50 -53.79 35.23 -10.07
C TYR A 50 -52.47 35.26 -9.30
N ALA A 51 -51.69 36.34 -9.42
CA ALA A 51 -50.48 36.54 -8.62
C ALA A 51 -50.80 36.60 -7.11
N ALA A 52 -51.90 37.26 -6.74
CA ALA A 52 -52.36 37.33 -5.35
C ALA A 52 -52.76 35.95 -4.82
N TYR A 53 -53.41 35.11 -5.63
CA TYR A 53 -53.74 33.72 -5.27
C TYR A 53 -52.49 32.86 -5.06
N LEU A 54 -51.48 32.98 -5.92
CA LEU A 54 -50.18 32.29 -5.73
C LEU A 54 -49.41 32.79 -4.51
N LEU A 55 -49.66 34.03 -4.09
CA LEU A 55 -49.07 34.69 -2.92
C LEU A 55 -49.97 34.63 -1.68
N GLN A 56 -51.11 33.92 -1.71
CA GLN A 56 -51.96 33.70 -0.55
C GLN A 56 -51.38 32.62 0.39
N PRO A 57 -51.22 32.91 1.70
CA PRO A 57 -50.73 31.94 2.67
C PRO A 57 -51.65 30.73 2.78
N LEU A 58 -51.28 29.61 2.15
CA LEU A 58 -51.87 28.32 2.48
C LEU A 58 -51.08 27.78 3.68
N ASP A 59 -51.76 27.60 4.81
CA ASP A 59 -51.20 27.18 6.12
C ASP A 59 -50.33 28.20 6.88
N GLY A 60 -50.83 29.43 7.04
CA GLY A 60 -50.32 30.40 8.03
C GLY A 60 -48.89 30.90 7.78
N THR A 61 -48.26 30.48 6.69
CA THR A 61 -46.97 30.95 6.20
C THR A 61 -47.18 31.58 4.84
N ALA A 62 -46.81 32.87 4.71
CA ALA A 62 -46.88 33.55 3.43
C ALA A 62 -46.10 32.74 2.36
N PRO A 63 -46.60 32.58 1.13
CA PRO A 63 -45.93 31.80 0.08
C PRO A 63 -44.56 32.39 -0.27
N ALA A 64 -44.41 33.70 -0.16
CA ALA A 64 -43.13 34.38 -0.22
C ALA A 64 -42.13 33.91 0.85
N GLY A 65 -42.62 33.46 2.02
CA GLY A 65 -41.81 32.83 3.06
C GLY A 65 -41.34 31.42 2.67
N GLN A 66 -42.23 30.59 2.12
CA GLN A 66 -41.88 29.23 1.67
C GLN A 66 -40.86 29.26 0.52
N VAL A 67 -41.03 30.17 -0.45
CA VAL A 67 -40.07 30.38 -1.54
C VAL A 67 -38.71 30.81 -1.00
N ARG A 68 -38.65 31.75 -0.03
CA ARG A 68 -37.40 32.17 0.61
C ARG A 68 -36.73 31.05 1.41
N THR A 69 -37.51 30.21 2.08
CA THR A 69 -36.97 29.04 2.79
C THR A 69 -36.38 28.03 1.83
N LEU A 70 -37.06 27.76 0.71
CA LEU A 70 -36.54 26.89 -0.35
C LEU A 70 -35.24 27.44 -0.94
N ASP A 71 -35.20 28.74 -1.22
CA ASP A 71 -34.02 29.43 -1.75
C ASP A 71 -32.82 29.30 -0.81
N LYS A 72 -33.02 29.58 0.49
CA LYS A 72 -32.00 29.37 1.52
C LYS A 72 -31.53 27.91 1.59
N ASN A 73 -32.45 26.96 1.53
CA ASN A 73 -32.10 25.53 1.57
C ASN A 73 -31.30 25.09 0.33
N LEU A 74 -31.58 25.68 -0.84
CA LEU A 74 -30.83 25.43 -2.07
C LEU A 74 -29.41 25.96 -1.94
N GLU A 75 -29.24 27.20 -1.46
CA GLU A 75 -27.92 27.79 -1.22
C GLU A 75 -27.10 26.99 -0.19
N ASP A 76 -27.74 26.55 0.89
CA ASP A 76 -27.10 25.67 1.89
C ASP A 76 -26.69 24.32 1.27
N LEU A 77 -27.47 23.77 0.34
CA LEU A 77 -27.16 22.53 -0.36
C LEU A 77 -26.04 22.71 -1.40
N LEU A 78 -26.05 23.81 -2.15
CA LEU A 78 -24.97 24.14 -3.09
C LEU A 78 -23.64 24.30 -2.34
N THR A 79 -23.66 25.00 -1.20
CA THR A 79 -22.48 25.13 -0.33
C THR A 79 -21.96 23.77 0.13
N ARG A 80 -22.84 22.86 0.56
CA ARG A 80 -22.45 21.50 0.96
C ARG A 80 -21.88 20.69 -0.20
N VAL A 81 -22.41 20.86 -1.42
CA VAL A 81 -21.87 20.18 -2.61
C VAL A 81 -20.44 20.63 -2.87
N ASP A 82 -20.14 21.93 -2.75
CA ASP A 82 -18.77 22.44 -2.89
C ASP A 82 -17.83 21.87 -1.81
N GLU A 83 -18.31 21.75 -0.57
CA GLU A 83 -17.56 21.09 0.51
C GLU A 83 -17.30 19.61 0.20
N PHE A 84 -18.29 18.88 -0.35
CA PHE A 84 -18.11 17.48 -0.76
C PHE A 84 -17.07 17.33 -1.87
N VAL A 85 -17.06 18.24 -2.85
CA VAL A 85 -16.03 18.26 -3.89
C VAL A 85 -14.65 18.46 -3.27
N GLY A 86 -14.52 19.41 -2.33
CA GLY A 86 -13.27 19.61 -1.59
C GLY A 86 -12.80 18.37 -0.82
N MET A 87 -13.73 17.67 -0.16
CA MET A 87 -13.42 16.41 0.53
C MET A 87 -13.00 15.29 -0.45
N LEU A 88 -13.63 15.19 -1.62
CA LEU A 88 -13.25 14.21 -2.64
C LEU A 88 -11.85 14.47 -3.19
N ASP A 89 -11.50 15.73 -3.41
CA ASP A 89 -10.17 16.11 -3.86
C ASP A 89 -9.10 15.77 -2.81
N MET A 90 -9.38 16.03 -1.53
CA MET A 90 -8.50 15.60 -0.44
C MET A 90 -8.31 14.08 -0.42
N ILE A 91 -9.41 13.31 -0.47
CA ILE A 91 -9.35 11.84 -0.46
C ILE A 91 -8.57 11.32 -1.67
N ARG A 92 -8.78 11.92 -2.85
CA ARG A 92 -8.06 11.54 -4.08
C ARG A 92 -6.55 11.82 -3.95
N ASN A 93 -6.19 12.98 -3.41
CA ASN A 93 -4.80 13.35 -3.18
C ASN A 93 -4.14 12.40 -2.17
N ASP A 94 -4.78 12.15 -1.03
CA ASP A 94 -4.28 11.24 0.00
C ASP A 94 -4.14 9.82 -0.51
N SER A 95 -5.14 9.33 -1.27
CA SER A 95 -5.08 8.02 -1.91
C SER A 95 -3.91 7.93 -2.90
N SER A 96 -3.71 8.98 -3.70
CA SER A 96 -2.57 9.07 -4.62
C SER A 96 -1.24 9.02 -3.86
N GLN A 97 -1.11 9.79 -2.78
CA GLN A 97 0.10 9.79 -1.95
C GLN A 97 0.37 8.42 -1.31
N ILE A 98 -0.67 7.77 -0.76
CA ILE A 98 -0.54 6.47 -0.13
C ILE A 98 -0.08 5.43 -1.15
N VAL A 99 -0.74 5.37 -2.31
CA VAL A 99 -0.47 4.36 -3.34
C VAL A 99 0.87 4.58 -4.04
N ASN A 100 1.21 5.83 -4.36
CA ASN A 100 2.39 6.15 -5.16
C ASN A 100 3.66 6.31 -4.32
N GLU A 101 3.54 6.70 -3.04
CA GLU A 101 4.70 6.99 -2.19
C GLU A 101 4.77 6.06 -0.99
N SER A 102 3.72 6.08 -0.15
CA SER A 102 3.77 5.44 1.17
C SER A 102 3.89 3.91 1.08
N VAL A 103 3.07 3.27 0.25
CA VAL A 103 3.08 1.81 0.08
C VAL A 103 4.40 1.32 -0.52
N PRO A 104 4.92 1.88 -1.62
CA PRO A 104 6.24 1.52 -2.14
C PRO A 104 7.36 1.73 -1.13
N HIS A 105 7.31 2.82 -0.35
CA HIS A 105 8.31 3.10 0.67
C HIS A 105 8.30 2.06 1.80
N ILE A 106 7.12 1.70 2.32
CA ILE A 106 6.96 0.64 3.31
C ILE A 106 7.45 -0.70 2.76
N HIS A 107 7.12 -1.03 1.51
CA HIS A 107 7.58 -2.25 0.87
C HIS A 107 9.11 -2.29 0.75
N ALA A 108 9.74 -1.19 0.34
CA ALA A 108 11.20 -1.09 0.28
C ALA A 108 11.84 -1.34 1.66
N LYS A 109 11.29 -0.74 2.72
CA LYS A 109 11.75 -0.96 4.10
C LYS A 109 11.55 -2.41 4.56
N ALA A 110 10.42 -3.03 4.22
CA ALA A 110 10.19 -4.45 4.49
C ALA A 110 11.22 -5.35 3.78
N MET A 111 11.64 -4.99 2.56
CA MET A 111 12.67 -5.71 1.83
C MET A 111 14.06 -5.54 2.47
N GLU A 112 14.41 -4.35 2.94
CA GLU A 112 15.63 -4.11 3.74
C GLU A 112 15.63 -4.97 5.01
N MET A 113 14.51 -5.02 5.74
CA MET A 113 14.36 -5.88 6.93
C MET A 113 14.58 -7.36 6.59
N ARG A 114 14.02 -7.85 5.48
CA ARG A 114 14.24 -9.23 5.04
C ARG A 114 15.71 -9.52 4.75
N GLN A 115 16.48 -8.56 4.23
CA GLN A 115 17.92 -8.71 4.05
C GLN A 115 18.65 -8.77 5.40
N LEU A 116 18.24 -7.96 6.38
CA LEU A 116 18.80 -8.00 7.73
C LEU A 116 18.55 -9.36 8.41
N TYR A 117 17.34 -9.91 8.32
CA TYR A 117 17.03 -11.24 8.86
C TYR A 117 17.92 -12.33 8.26
N ARG A 118 18.16 -12.29 6.94
CA ARG A 118 19.11 -13.23 6.31
C ARG A 118 20.54 -13.11 6.85
N LYS A 119 20.98 -11.90 7.21
CA LYS A 119 22.29 -11.70 7.84
C LYS A 119 22.32 -12.30 9.24
N ILE A 120 21.23 -12.16 9.99
CA ILE A 120 21.06 -12.77 11.31
C ILE A 120 21.08 -14.30 11.20
N ASP A 121 20.33 -14.89 10.27
CA ASP A 121 20.30 -16.35 10.06
C ASP A 121 21.70 -16.91 9.72
N LYS A 122 22.45 -16.21 8.85
CA LYS A 122 23.83 -16.58 8.52
C LYS A 122 24.74 -16.52 9.74
N LEU A 123 24.58 -15.51 10.59
CA LEU A 123 25.33 -15.38 11.83
C LEU A 123 25.01 -16.50 12.82
N GLU A 124 23.74 -16.85 12.97
CA GLU A 124 23.34 -17.96 13.82
C GLU A 124 23.94 -19.29 13.33
N ALA A 125 23.87 -19.56 12.03
CA ALA A 125 24.46 -20.75 11.42
C ALA A 125 25.99 -20.80 11.63
N PHE A 126 26.66 -19.67 11.48
CA PHE A 126 28.10 -19.55 11.75
C PHE A 126 28.42 -19.86 13.21
N VAL A 127 27.73 -19.24 14.17
CA VAL A 127 27.93 -19.49 15.60
C VAL A 127 27.71 -20.95 15.96
N LYS A 128 26.68 -21.61 15.38
CA LYS A 128 26.44 -23.05 15.55
C LYS A 128 27.60 -23.90 15.04
N MET A 129 28.12 -23.59 13.85
CA MET A 129 29.28 -24.29 13.28
C MET A 129 30.53 -24.13 14.15
N VAL A 130 30.81 -22.91 14.64
CA VAL A 130 31.93 -22.65 15.55
C VAL A 130 31.77 -23.45 16.84
N GLY A 131 30.56 -23.47 17.42
CA GLY A 131 30.25 -24.29 18.59
C GLY A 131 30.57 -25.76 18.38
N ASN A 132 30.12 -26.35 17.27
CA ASN A 132 30.42 -27.74 16.92
C ASN A 132 31.92 -28.00 16.75
N SER A 133 32.65 -27.05 16.16
CA SER A 133 34.11 -27.14 15.98
C SER A 133 34.85 -27.15 17.32
N VAL A 134 34.44 -26.29 18.26
CA VAL A 134 35.00 -26.25 19.62
C VAL A 134 34.69 -27.54 20.37
N THR A 135 33.44 -28.02 20.35
CA THR A 135 33.06 -29.29 20.99
C THR A 135 33.87 -30.46 20.43
N GLY A 136 34.06 -30.54 19.11
CA GLY A 136 34.88 -31.58 18.49
C GLY A 136 36.36 -31.48 18.89
N MET A 137 36.89 -30.26 19.08
CA MET A 137 38.25 -30.05 19.57
C MET A 137 38.39 -30.46 21.05
N GLU A 138 37.43 -30.11 21.90
CA GLU A 138 37.39 -30.50 23.31
C GLU A 138 37.34 -32.04 23.49
N GLU A 139 36.56 -32.74 22.65
CA GLU A 139 36.53 -34.21 22.65
C GLU A 139 37.88 -34.82 22.27
N ARG A 140 38.55 -34.28 21.23
CA ARG A 140 39.90 -34.74 20.84
C ARG A 140 40.94 -34.47 21.93
N ILE A 141 40.87 -33.33 22.61
CA ILE A 141 41.75 -32.99 23.75
C ILE A 141 41.51 -33.97 24.90
N THR A 142 40.25 -34.19 25.28
CA THR A 142 39.86 -35.12 26.36
C THR A 142 40.35 -36.54 26.05
N LYS A 143 40.22 -36.98 24.79
CA LYS A 143 40.74 -38.28 24.34
C LYS A 143 42.27 -38.34 24.45
N ALA A 144 42.98 -37.34 23.94
CA ALA A 144 44.44 -37.28 24.03
C ALA A 144 44.95 -37.25 25.48
N GLU A 145 44.28 -36.51 26.36
CA GLU A 145 44.58 -36.48 27.80
C GLU A 145 44.30 -37.82 28.47
N SER A 146 43.24 -38.52 28.08
CA SER A 146 42.96 -39.86 28.59
C SER A 146 44.00 -40.87 28.12
N ASP A 147 44.40 -40.85 26.84
CA ASP A 147 45.44 -41.73 26.28
C ASP A 147 46.81 -41.47 26.95
N LEU A 148 47.12 -40.19 27.25
CA LEU A 148 48.35 -39.79 27.93
C LEU A 148 48.30 -40.00 29.45
N GLY A 149 47.14 -39.84 30.09
CA GLY A 149 46.93 -40.16 31.51
C GLY A 149 46.96 -41.66 31.78
N THR A 150 46.64 -42.45 30.75
CA THR A 150 46.80 -43.91 30.72
C THR A 150 48.21 -44.32 30.27
N PHE A 151 49.20 -43.42 30.31
CA PHE A 151 50.61 -43.77 30.10
C PHE A 151 51.06 -44.77 31.19
N PRO A 152 51.85 -45.78 30.85
CA PRO A 152 51.46 -47.12 31.24
C PRO A 152 52.07 -47.50 32.58
N ASN A 153 51.24 -47.51 33.62
CA ASN A 153 51.57 -48.24 34.85
C ASN A 153 51.81 -49.74 34.57
N THR A 154 51.36 -50.24 33.41
CA THR A 154 51.62 -51.59 32.88
C THR A 154 53.03 -51.76 32.29
N PHE A 155 53.62 -50.73 31.68
CA PHE A 155 54.99 -50.78 31.14
C PHE A 155 56.04 -50.61 32.23
N LYS A 156 55.73 -49.87 33.31
CA LYS A 156 56.55 -49.93 34.54
C LYS A 156 56.62 -51.35 35.08
N LYS A 157 55.50 -52.09 35.16
CA LYS A 157 55.49 -53.50 35.59
C LYS A 157 56.26 -54.44 34.64
N LEU A 158 56.22 -54.17 33.33
CA LEU A 158 56.94 -54.97 32.34
C LEU A 158 58.45 -54.72 32.35
N LEU A 159 58.88 -53.47 32.57
CA LEU A 159 60.30 -53.12 32.75
C LEU A 159 60.89 -53.62 34.07
N HIS A 160 60.07 -53.77 35.13
CA HIS A 160 60.53 -54.37 36.38
C HIS A 160 60.72 -55.90 36.31
N THR A 161 60.29 -56.55 35.22
CA THR A 161 60.42 -58.01 35.04
C THR A 161 61.59 -58.38 34.12
N ILE A 162 62.18 -57.44 33.38
CA ILE A 162 63.23 -57.72 32.39
C ILE A 162 64.57 -57.24 32.93
N ASN A 163 65.31 -58.17 33.54
CA ASN A 163 66.71 -58.02 33.91
C ASN A 163 67.59 -58.69 32.82
N VAL A 164 68.13 -57.88 31.88
CA VAL A 164 69.31 -58.07 30.96
C VAL A 164 69.42 -59.36 30.09
N PRO A 165 70.27 -59.48 29.03
CA PRO A 165 71.30 -58.56 28.49
C PRO A 165 71.26 -58.30 26.94
N SER A 166 72.16 -57.39 26.54
CA SER A 166 72.70 -57.12 25.20
C SER A 166 72.60 -58.27 24.19
N PHE A 167 72.09 -58.03 22.99
CA PHE A 167 72.70 -58.38 21.68
C PHE A 167 71.91 -57.72 20.54
N LEU A 168 72.66 -57.10 19.63
CA LEU A 168 72.19 -56.45 18.40
C LEU A 168 71.37 -57.40 17.54
N ASN A 169 70.15 -56.99 17.15
CA ASN A 169 69.53 -57.40 15.88
C ASN A 169 68.39 -56.46 15.48
N LYS A 170 68.61 -55.78 14.35
CA LYS A 170 67.65 -55.33 13.33
C LYS A 170 66.24 -54.95 13.84
N SER A 171 66.11 -53.69 14.25
CA SER A 171 64.84 -53.08 14.62
C SER A 171 63.99 -52.72 13.38
N SER A 172 63.12 -53.64 12.95
CA SER A 172 61.84 -53.26 12.35
C SER A 172 60.74 -53.48 13.39
N SER A 173 60.82 -52.70 14.47
CA SER A 173 59.77 -52.63 15.49
C SER A 173 58.62 -51.82 14.91
N SER A 174 57.48 -52.48 14.69
CA SER A 174 56.21 -51.83 14.45
C SER A 174 55.95 -50.85 15.59
N ARG A 175 56.11 -49.55 15.32
CA ARG A 175 55.71 -48.50 16.25
C ARG A 175 54.23 -48.76 16.60
N PRO A 176 53.84 -48.81 17.88
CA PRO A 176 52.43 -48.74 18.21
C PRO A 176 51.93 -47.43 17.60
N ASN A 177 50.86 -47.52 16.81
CA ASN A 177 50.25 -46.42 16.05
C ASN A 177 50.36 -45.10 16.82
N GLN A 178 51.40 -44.32 16.52
CA GLN A 178 51.42 -42.93 16.92
C GLN A 178 50.27 -42.35 16.14
N THR A 179 49.19 -42.00 16.83
CA THR A 179 48.08 -41.27 16.25
C THR A 179 48.69 -40.06 15.58
N LEU A 180 48.76 -40.12 14.25
CA LEU A 180 49.36 -39.07 13.44
C LEU A 180 48.55 -37.81 13.76
N TYR A 181 49.23 -36.77 14.24
CA TYR A 181 48.58 -35.51 14.54
C TYR A 181 47.88 -35.00 13.28
N GLU A 182 46.56 -34.95 13.32
CA GLU A 182 45.73 -34.34 12.29
C GLU A 182 45.40 -32.92 12.77
N PRO A 183 45.84 -31.87 12.05
CA PRO A 183 45.50 -30.50 12.38
C PRO A 183 43.97 -30.31 12.42
N PRO A 184 43.43 -29.57 13.41
CA PRO A 184 42.01 -29.19 13.40
C PRO A 184 41.70 -28.39 12.14
N ASP A 185 40.55 -28.65 11.54
CA ASP A 185 40.06 -27.86 10.41
C ASP A 185 39.67 -26.47 10.92
N LEU A 186 40.42 -25.46 10.52
CA LEU A 186 40.22 -24.08 10.99
C LEU A 186 39.22 -23.39 10.07
N PHE A 187 38.10 -22.94 10.63
CA PHE A 187 37.15 -22.13 9.88
C PHE A 187 37.70 -20.72 9.67
N LYS A 188 37.49 -20.18 8.47
CA LYS A 188 37.80 -18.79 8.15
C LYS A 188 36.52 -17.98 8.14
N THR A 189 36.51 -16.87 8.86
CA THR A 189 35.34 -16.00 8.94
C THR A 189 35.02 -15.38 7.57
N GLU A 190 36.06 -15.16 6.76
CA GLU A 190 35.93 -14.61 5.39
C GLU A 190 35.07 -15.49 4.45
N ASP A 191 35.05 -16.81 4.68
CA ASP A 191 34.28 -17.75 3.86
C ASP A 191 32.76 -17.63 4.11
N TYR A 192 32.37 -17.10 5.27
CA TYR A 192 30.97 -16.96 5.70
C TYR A 192 30.46 -15.52 5.65
N PHE A 193 31.36 -14.56 5.89
CA PHE A 193 31.12 -13.13 5.74
C PHE A 193 32.18 -12.55 4.82
N PRO A 194 31.98 -12.60 3.49
CA PRO A 194 32.82 -11.87 2.57
C PRO A 194 32.86 -10.42 3.03
N SER A 195 34.06 -9.89 3.27
CA SER A 195 34.23 -8.46 3.56
C SER A 195 33.45 -7.72 2.49
N LEU A 196 32.50 -6.89 2.93
CA LEU A 196 31.74 -6.04 2.05
C LEU A 196 32.76 -5.07 1.46
N ARG A 197 33.43 -5.45 0.36
CA ARG A 197 34.18 -4.50 -0.46
C ARG A 197 33.13 -3.57 -1.03
N GLU A 198 32.86 -2.52 -0.25
CA GLU A 198 32.64 -1.17 -0.71
C GLU A 198 32.09 -1.11 -2.15
N THR A 199 30.84 -1.55 -2.33
CA THR A 199 30.03 -1.07 -3.45
C THR A 199 29.53 0.32 -3.06
N GLN A 200 30.48 1.22 -2.91
CA GLN A 200 30.29 2.66 -3.03
C GLN A 200 30.89 3.01 -4.39
N TYR A 201 30.15 3.80 -5.18
CA TYR A 201 30.43 4.25 -6.55
C TYR A 201 30.05 3.28 -7.68
N MET A 202 28.80 3.40 -8.14
CA MET A 202 28.43 3.95 -9.46
C MET A 202 26.94 4.30 -9.43
#